data_AF-A0A8S8XNG2-F1
#
_entry.id   AF-A0A8S8XNG2-F1
#
_cell.length_a   1.000
_cell.length_b   1.000
_cell.length_c   1.000
_cell.angle_alpha   90.00
_cell.angle_beta   90.00
_cell.angle_gamma   90.00
#
_symmetry.space_group_name_H-M   'P 1'
#
loop_
_entity.id
_entity.type
_entity.pdbx_description
1 polymer ?
#
loop_
_entity_poly.entity_id
_entity_poly.type
_entity_poly.pdbx_seq_one_letter_code
_entity_poly.pdbx_strand_id
1 'polypeptide(L)'
;MHKEKFLESCLVKADMNDVKIISEDEAARSSPKLTFDSRPPRASRNAMLQHFLGQEVIVDKPVFDDTTAILMDFRVDQSHGMHFIYLLPFSPTQALVESTLFSTKVLEEEFYIDSINQYPSSILEQA
;
A
#
# COMPACT_ATOMS: atom_id res chain seq x y z
N MET A 1 4.07 7.14 9.05
CA MET A 1 3.25 7.12 10.30
C MET A 1 2.92 5.68 10.65
N HIS A 2 3.37 5.15 11.80
CA HIS A 2 3.12 3.74 12.16
C HIS A 2 1.61 3.48 12.30
N LYS A 3 1.09 2.40 11.69
CA LYS A 3 -0.35 2.06 11.67
C LYS A 3 -0.96 2.04 13.07
N GLU A 4 -0.25 1.51 14.05
CA GLU A 4 -0.73 1.46 15.45
C GLU A 4 -0.93 2.86 16.04
N LYS A 5 0.02 3.77 15.85
CA LYS A 5 -0.09 5.17 16.33
C LYS A 5 -1.25 5.90 15.66
N PHE A 6 -1.49 5.64 14.38
CA PHE A 6 -2.64 6.17 13.67
C PHE A 6 -3.95 5.67 14.28
N LEU A 7 -4.08 4.35 14.47
CA LEU A 7 -5.27 3.74 15.06
C LEU A 7 -5.53 4.27 16.46
N GLU A 8 -4.52 4.35 17.32
CA GLU A 8 -4.63 4.93 18.66
C GLU A 8 -5.16 6.37 18.59
N SER A 9 -4.63 7.20 17.69
CA SER A 9 -5.11 8.58 17.51
C SER A 9 -6.58 8.66 17.07
N CYS A 10 -7.03 7.70 16.25
CA CYS A 10 -8.42 7.60 15.80
C CYS A 10 -9.35 7.21 16.96
N LEU A 11 -8.93 6.27 17.83
CA LEU A 11 -9.70 5.86 19.01
C LEU A 11 -9.89 7.04 19.98
N VAL A 12 -8.83 7.80 20.26
CA VAL A 12 -8.91 8.98 21.13
C VAL A 12 -9.87 10.03 20.55
N LYS A 13 -9.78 10.31 19.25
CA LYS A 13 -10.67 11.28 18.59
C LYS A 13 -12.13 10.80 18.59
N ALA A 14 -12.36 9.51 18.43
CA ALA A 14 -13.69 8.92 18.49
C ALA A 14 -14.31 9.15 19.87
N ASP A 15 -13.57 8.84 20.94
CA ASP A 15 -14.00 9.06 22.33
C ASP A 15 -14.31 10.55 22.62
N MET A 16 -13.41 11.46 22.21
CA MET A 16 -13.60 12.91 22.36
C MET A 16 -14.84 13.48 21.66
N ASN A 17 -15.41 12.75 20.70
CA ASN A 17 -16.60 13.16 19.93
C ASN A 17 -17.79 12.23 20.16
N ASP A 18 -17.80 11.48 21.28
CA ASP A 18 -18.88 10.57 21.66
C ASP A 18 -19.19 9.48 20.61
N VAL A 19 -18.19 9.11 19.80
CA VAL A 19 -18.33 8.07 18.78
C VAL A 19 -18.12 6.71 19.43
N LYS A 20 -19.20 5.93 19.55
CA LYS A 20 -19.14 4.56 20.08
C LYS A 20 -18.55 3.60 19.06
N ILE A 21 -17.45 2.96 19.41
CA ILE A 21 -16.88 1.84 18.65
C ILE A 21 -17.47 0.54 19.19
N ILE A 22 -18.01 -0.27 18.29
CA ILE A 22 -18.67 -1.54 18.61
C ILE A 22 -18.11 -2.65 17.73
N SER A 23 -18.26 -3.90 18.18
CA SER A 23 -17.94 -5.06 17.35
C SER A 23 -18.89 -5.18 16.14
N GLU A 24 -18.46 -5.89 15.11
CA GLU A 24 -19.32 -6.20 13.95
C GLU A 24 -20.58 -6.98 14.38
N ASP A 25 -20.46 -7.88 15.36
CA ASP A 25 -21.58 -8.63 15.91
C ASP A 25 -22.61 -7.75 16.61
N GLU A 26 -22.17 -6.74 17.37
CA GLU A 26 -23.06 -5.75 17.96
C GLU A 26 -23.72 -4.88 16.89
N ALA A 27 -22.97 -4.46 15.88
CA ALA A 27 -23.49 -3.68 14.76
C ALA A 27 -24.57 -4.47 14.00
N ALA A 28 -24.37 -5.77 13.77
CA ALA A 28 -25.33 -6.65 13.11
C ALA A 28 -26.64 -6.83 13.89
N ARG A 29 -26.64 -6.61 15.21
CA ARG A 29 -27.83 -6.65 16.07
C ARG A 29 -28.50 -5.29 16.24
N SER A 30 -27.90 -4.23 15.70
CA SER A 30 -28.45 -2.88 15.74
C SER A 30 -29.40 -2.62 14.57
N SER A 31 -30.24 -1.59 14.68
CA SER A 31 -31.14 -1.16 13.60
C SER A 31 -31.04 0.36 13.42
N PRO A 32 -29.91 0.86 12.88
CA PRO A 32 -29.72 2.29 12.69
C PRO A 32 -30.68 2.81 11.61
N LYS A 33 -31.05 4.09 11.71
CA LYS A 33 -31.87 4.76 10.68
C LYS A 33 -31.10 4.98 9.38
N LEU A 34 -29.76 5.06 9.46
CA LEU A 34 -28.85 5.29 8.34
C LEU A 34 -27.51 4.63 8.61
N THR A 35 -26.94 3.99 7.60
CA THR A 35 -25.63 3.32 7.67
C THR A 35 -24.74 3.83 6.53
N PHE A 36 -23.52 4.23 6.88
CA PHE A 36 -22.45 4.45 5.92
C PHE A 36 -21.46 3.28 6.03
N ASP A 37 -21.37 2.46 4.99
CA ASP A 37 -20.45 1.33 4.95
C ASP A 37 -19.26 1.66 4.02
N SER A 38 -18.11 1.94 4.61
CA SER A 38 -16.86 2.22 3.88
C SER A 38 -15.98 0.98 3.70
N ARG A 39 -16.48 -0.21 4.07
CA ARG A 39 -15.71 -1.45 3.87
C ARG A 39 -15.62 -1.77 2.38
N PRO A 40 -14.50 -2.32 1.90
CA PRO A 40 -14.40 -2.73 0.51
C PRO A 40 -15.41 -3.86 0.22
N PRO A 41 -15.95 -3.93 -1.01
CA PRO A 41 -16.79 -5.04 -1.41
C PRO A 41 -16.01 -6.36 -1.31
N ARG A 42 -16.69 -7.44 -0.92
CA ARG A 42 -16.07 -8.77 -0.90
C ARG A 42 -15.74 -9.19 -2.33
N ALA A 43 -14.46 -9.39 -2.61
CA ALA A 43 -14.00 -9.89 -3.88
C ALA A 43 -14.57 -11.30 -4.15
N SER A 44 -14.95 -11.57 -5.40
CA SER A 44 -15.35 -12.93 -5.81
C SER A 44 -14.14 -13.87 -5.83
N ARG A 45 -14.38 -15.19 -5.79
CA ARG A 45 -13.34 -16.22 -5.71
C ARG A 45 -12.23 -16.10 -6.77
N ASN A 46 -12.56 -15.53 -7.94
CA ASN A 46 -11.65 -15.37 -9.07
C ASN A 46 -11.55 -13.91 -9.53
N ALA A 47 -11.82 -12.95 -8.63
CA ALA A 47 -11.65 -11.55 -8.96
C ALA A 47 -10.19 -11.26 -9.30
N MET A 48 -9.98 -10.33 -10.24
CA MET A 48 -8.67 -9.73 -10.42
C MET A 48 -8.41 -8.82 -9.21
N LEU A 49 -7.43 -9.17 -8.40
CA LEU A 49 -7.04 -8.41 -7.23
C LEU A 49 -5.92 -7.46 -7.65
N GLN A 50 -6.02 -6.20 -7.22
CA GLN A 50 -4.87 -5.31 -7.15
C GLN A 50 -4.33 -5.40 -5.73
N HIS A 51 -3.07 -5.81 -5.59
CA HIS A 51 -2.41 -5.89 -4.30
C HIS A 51 -1.00 -5.33 -4.43
N PHE A 52 -0.50 -4.79 -3.32
CA PHE A 52 0.72 -4.02 -3.33
C PHE A 52 1.40 -4.04 -1.97
N LEU A 53 2.71 -3.80 -2.00
CA LEU A 53 3.52 -3.54 -0.82
C LEU A 53 4.45 -2.38 -1.13
N GLY A 54 4.47 -1.39 -0.24
CA GLY A 54 5.31 -0.21 -0.35
C GLY A 54 6.31 -0.11 0.79
N GLN A 55 7.53 0.32 0.49
CA GLN A 55 8.56 0.63 1.47
C GLN A 55 9.07 2.06 1.28
N GLU A 56 9.14 2.81 2.37
CA GLU A 56 9.91 4.05 2.42
C GLU A 56 11.40 3.68 2.51
N VAL A 57 12.14 3.97 1.45
CA VAL A 57 13.56 3.66 1.32
C VAL A 57 14.38 4.92 1.60
N ILE A 58 15.42 4.77 2.41
CA ILE A 58 16.41 5.81 2.70
C ILE A 58 17.77 5.29 2.24
N VAL A 59 18.51 6.11 1.50
CA VAL A 59 19.84 5.77 0.98
C VAL A 59 20.87 6.82 1.37
N ASP A 60 22.14 6.43 1.41
CA ASP A 60 23.25 7.31 1.83
C ASP A 60 23.70 8.30 0.73
N LYS A 61 23.21 8.15 -0.51
CA LYS A 61 23.62 8.96 -1.67
C LYS A 61 22.39 9.51 -2.43
N PRO A 62 22.50 10.68 -3.05
CA PRO A 62 21.38 11.29 -3.79
C PRO A 62 21.16 10.57 -5.13
N VAL A 63 20.36 9.50 -5.14
CA VAL A 63 20.11 8.67 -6.33
C VAL A 63 18.72 8.90 -6.94
N PHE A 64 17.84 9.62 -6.24
CA PHE A 64 16.50 9.94 -6.73
C PHE A 64 16.46 11.35 -7.31
N ASP A 65 15.70 11.54 -8.40
CA ASP A 65 15.24 12.85 -8.86
C ASP A 65 13.94 13.19 -8.12
N ASP A 66 14.02 14.09 -7.13
CA ASP A 66 12.87 14.46 -6.30
C ASP A 66 11.85 15.38 -7.00
N THR A 67 12.11 15.73 -8.26
CA THR A 67 11.17 16.47 -9.11
C THR A 67 10.32 15.57 -10.01
N THR A 68 10.64 14.28 -10.08
CA THR A 68 10.01 13.33 -11.00
C THR A 68 9.49 12.08 -10.27
N ALA A 69 8.20 11.83 -10.37
CA ALA A 69 7.61 10.55 -9.98
C ALA A 69 7.63 9.56 -11.16
N ILE A 70 7.97 8.31 -10.90
CA ILE A 70 7.85 7.22 -11.88
C ILE A 70 6.60 6.42 -11.54
N LEU A 71 5.65 6.41 -12.47
CA LEU A 71 4.39 5.71 -12.32
C LEU A 71 4.34 4.50 -13.26
N MET A 72 3.84 3.37 -12.75
CA MET A 72 3.61 2.15 -13.52
C MET A 72 4.84 1.68 -14.30
N ASP A 73 5.98 1.56 -13.62
CA ASP A 73 7.20 1.03 -14.24
C ASP A 73 7.12 -0.50 -14.33
N PHE A 74 6.96 -1.01 -15.55
CA PHE A 74 6.82 -2.45 -15.83
C PHE A 74 8.16 -3.20 -15.94
N ARG A 75 9.31 -2.55 -15.70
CA ARG A 75 10.65 -3.17 -15.75
C ARG A 75 10.95 -4.03 -14.52
N VAL A 76 10.04 -4.97 -14.22
CA VAL A 76 10.06 -5.94 -13.12
C VAL A 76 9.53 -7.28 -13.58
N ASP A 77 9.69 -8.33 -12.77
CA ASP A 77 9.21 -9.68 -13.10
C ASP A 77 7.68 -9.70 -13.36
N GLN A 78 7.28 -10.19 -14.53
CA GLN A 78 5.89 -10.32 -14.97
C GLN A 78 5.34 -11.76 -14.86
N SER A 79 6.09 -12.68 -14.26
CA SER A 79 5.76 -14.11 -14.20
C SER A 79 4.44 -14.43 -13.49
N HIS A 80 3.97 -13.53 -12.61
CA HIS A 80 2.77 -13.74 -11.79
C HIS A 80 1.56 -12.87 -12.16
N GLY A 81 1.66 -12.06 -13.21
CA GLY A 81 0.59 -11.14 -13.63
C GLY A 81 1.13 -9.80 -14.11
N MET A 82 0.24 -8.81 -14.22
CA MET A 82 0.64 -7.45 -14.55
C MET A 82 1.26 -6.80 -13.31
N HIS A 83 2.59 -6.65 -13.33
CA HIS A 83 3.38 -6.13 -12.22
C HIS A 83 4.02 -4.80 -12.61
N PHE A 84 3.97 -3.80 -11.74
CA PHE A 84 4.72 -2.58 -11.92
C PHE A 84 5.13 -1.98 -10.58
N ILE A 85 6.11 -1.07 -10.64
CA ILE A 85 6.57 -0.29 -9.49
C ILE A 85 6.06 1.16 -9.60
N TYR A 86 5.69 1.73 -8.46
CA TYR A 86 5.71 3.17 -8.25
C TYR A 86 6.98 3.58 -7.51
N LEU A 87 7.67 4.58 -8.05
CA LEU A 87 8.75 5.28 -7.35
C LEU A 87 8.30 6.72 -7.13
N LEU A 88 8.09 7.08 -5.86
CA LEU A 88 7.66 8.40 -5.44
C LEU A 88 8.74 9.01 -4.53
N PRO A 89 9.69 9.75 -5.11
CA PRO A 89 10.71 10.46 -4.34
C PRO A 89 10.12 11.55 -3.44
N PHE A 90 10.65 11.65 -2.23
CA PHE A 90 10.39 12.75 -1.29
C PHE A 90 11.59 13.71 -1.21
N SER A 91 12.78 13.20 -1.48
CA SER A 91 14.05 13.93 -1.56
C SER A 91 15.06 13.10 -2.36
N PRO A 92 16.26 13.61 -2.68
CA PRO A 92 17.23 12.85 -3.45
C PRO A 92 17.69 11.56 -2.77
N THR A 93 17.47 11.42 -1.45
CA THR A 93 17.88 10.26 -0.64
C THR A 93 16.72 9.49 -0.04
N GLN A 94 15.47 9.88 -0.30
CA GLN A 94 14.28 9.25 0.27
C GLN A 94 13.19 9.10 -0.78
N ALA A 95 12.61 7.91 -0.89
CA ALA A 95 11.48 7.64 -1.78
C ALA A 95 10.58 6.55 -1.20
N LEU A 96 9.31 6.56 -1.60
CA LEU A 96 8.46 5.38 -1.52
C LEU A 96 8.68 4.53 -2.79
N VAL A 97 9.01 3.26 -2.61
CA VAL A 97 9.04 2.24 -3.67
C VAL A 97 7.92 1.25 -3.40
N GLU A 98 6.97 1.12 -4.32
CA GLU A 98 5.79 0.26 -4.16
C GLU A 98 5.66 -0.75 -5.31
N SER A 99 5.74 -2.03 -4.98
CA SER A 99 5.45 -3.15 -5.89
C SER A 99 3.96 -3.38 -5.93
N THR A 100 3.36 -3.25 -7.12
CA THR A 100 1.92 -3.44 -7.36
C THR A 100 1.69 -4.54 -8.39
N LEU A 101 0.90 -5.55 -8.03
CA LEU A 101 0.57 -6.68 -8.90
C LEU A 101 -0.96 -6.81 -9.08
N PHE A 102 -1.37 -7.03 -10.33
CA PHE A 102 -2.70 -7.53 -10.65
C PHE A 102 -2.65 -9.04 -10.91
N SER A 103 -3.32 -9.80 -10.06
CA SER A 103 -3.46 -11.25 -10.22
C SER A 103 -4.69 -11.76 -9.45
N THR A 104 -5.06 -13.03 -9.64
CA THR A 104 -6.18 -13.65 -8.90
C THR A 104 -5.78 -14.13 -7.50
N LYS A 105 -4.50 -14.04 -7.14
CA LYS A 105 -3.95 -14.49 -5.86
C LYS A 105 -2.86 -13.54 -5.37
N VAL A 106 -3.01 -13.07 -4.14
CA VAL A 106 -1.93 -12.37 -3.43
C VAL A 106 -0.75 -13.33 -3.27
N LEU A 107 0.47 -12.81 -3.43
CA LEU A 107 1.71 -13.57 -3.27
C LEU A 107 2.22 -13.44 -1.84
N GLU A 108 3.26 -14.20 -1.51
CA GLU A 108 3.96 -14.06 -0.23
C GLU A 108 4.74 -12.73 -0.20
N GLU A 109 4.90 -12.17 1.00
CA GLU A 109 5.47 -10.83 1.23
C GLU A 109 6.88 -10.68 0.62
N GLU A 110 7.66 -11.76 0.68
CA GLU A 110 9.04 -11.84 0.19
C GLU A 110 9.15 -11.49 -1.30
N PHE A 111 8.16 -11.86 -2.12
CA PHE A 111 8.17 -11.54 -3.56
C PHE A 111 8.20 -10.02 -3.80
N TYR A 112 7.39 -9.27 -3.04
CA TYR A 112 7.31 -7.82 -3.18
C TYR A 112 8.56 -7.14 -2.62
N ILE A 113 9.08 -7.63 -1.49
CA ILE A 113 10.31 -7.12 -0.88
C ILE A 113 11.50 -7.34 -1.83
N ASP A 114 11.62 -8.53 -2.42
CA ASP A 114 12.69 -8.82 -3.38
C ASP A 114 12.57 -7.94 -4.63
N SER A 115 11.34 -7.74 -5.14
CA SER A 115 11.08 -6.84 -6.26
C SER A 115 11.49 -5.39 -5.96
N ILE A 116 11.18 -4.90 -4.75
CA ILE A 116 11.60 -3.56 -4.28
C ILE A 116 13.11 -3.48 -4.14
N ASN A 117 13.78 -4.48 -3.57
CA ASN A 117 15.23 -4.46 -3.36
C ASN A 117 16.01 -4.47 -4.68
N GLN A 118 15.48 -5.14 -5.71
CA GLN A 118 16.12 -5.22 -7.03
C GLN A 118 15.90 -3.94 -7.86
N TYR A 119 14.80 -3.22 -7.65
CA TYR A 119 14.40 -2.10 -8.49
C TYR A 119 15.38 -0.90 -8.49
N PRO A 120 15.88 -0.39 -7.34
CA PRO A 120 16.85 0.72 -7.35
C PRO A 120 18.12 0.44 -8.17
N SER A 121 18.56 -0.83 -8.24
CA SER A 121 19.72 -1.21 -9.06
C SER A 121 19.43 -1.07 -10.55
N SER A 122 18.20 -1.35 -11.00
CA SER A 122 17.83 -1.28 -12.42
C SER A 122 17.68 0.16 -12.94
N ILE A 123 17.46 1.13 -12.04
CA ILE A 123 17.43 2.56 -12.38
C ILE A 123 18.84 3.09 -12.64
N LEU A 124 19.83 2.62 -11.87
CA LEU A 124 21.22 3.08 -11.96
C LEU A 124 21.98 2.55 -13.19
N GLU A 125 21.52 1.47 -13.81
CA GLU A 125 22.11 0.95 -15.05
C GLU A 125 21.81 1.81 -16.29
N GLN A 126 20.98 2.85 -16.15
CA GLN A 126 20.53 3.71 -17.27
C GLN A 126 20.88 5.19 -17.10
N ALA A 127 21.70 5.55 -16.10
CA ALA A 127 22.21 6.91 -15.88
C ALA A 127 23.63 7.10 -16.39
#